data_AF-A0A352E075-F1
#
_entry.id   AF-A0A352E075-F1
#
_cell.length_a   1.000
_cell.length_b   1.000
_cell.length_c   1.000
_cell.angle_alpha   90.00
_cell.angle_beta   90.00
_cell.angle_gamma   90.00
#
_symmetry.space_group_name_H-M   'P 1'
#
loop_
_entity.id
_entity.type
_entity.pdbx_description
1 polymer ?
#
loop_
_entity_poly.entity_id
_entity_poly.type
_entity_poly.pdbx_seq_one_letter_code
_entity_poly.pdbx_strand_id
1 'polypeptide(L)'
;ILDELAADGLEDDTIVFFWGDHGEGIPHGKRSLNEHGLRVPLVVRVPSRFADRAGHEAAQATTDALVSLLDLGPTALDLAGVPIPDWMEGHSVLGPHARAAQVVIGARDRMDAVSGFGRTVRERRLRYVRNILPWLDGDDLPPYADGVPITGELRAARAAGTLPPGAAWFSRATRPVEELYDVVTDPDGVHDLAADPAHAADLERLRASLRDWMRATRDTGILPEPILRREAASAGSEWAVFHPPQGTAAEEAAAARYDALLDVAWDVGAGHAPDRFMASLASADPAIRFWAASGVGWSAVRHGDTAAAVTTLTPLLDDQDPVVRIAAARWLVRCGAAEPGLTALAALIDDGDLDVRFAALASVEELGMAARPLWDRVAGLEFGKDERYASDIAGRVRGWIARGGTHRAR
;
A
#
# COMPACT_ATOMS: atom_id res chain seq x y z
N ILE A 1 -26.37 24.94 -4.18
CA ILE A 1 -25.35 25.15 -3.13
C ILE A 1 -24.88 26.60 -3.07
N LEU A 2 -24.01 27.10 -3.96
CA LEU A 2 -23.53 28.50 -3.84
C LEU A 2 -24.67 29.53 -3.96
N ASP A 3 -25.57 29.35 -4.92
CA ASP A 3 -26.76 30.21 -5.06
C ASP A 3 -27.69 30.13 -3.84
N GLU A 4 -27.74 28.98 -3.16
CA GLU A 4 -28.55 28.79 -1.94
C GLU A 4 -27.91 29.51 -0.75
N LEU A 5 -26.58 29.44 -0.59
CA LEU A 5 -25.86 30.22 0.42
C LEU A 5 -26.08 31.73 0.24
N ALA A 6 -26.10 32.20 -1.01
CA ALA A 6 -26.38 33.59 -1.33
C ALA A 6 -27.85 33.96 -1.02
N ALA A 7 -28.81 33.12 -1.42
CA ALA A 7 -30.23 33.32 -1.14
C ALA A 7 -30.54 33.37 0.38
N ASP A 8 -29.81 32.59 1.18
CA ASP A 8 -29.94 32.55 2.64
C ASP A 8 -29.14 33.69 3.33
N GLY A 9 -28.41 34.51 2.59
CA GLY A 9 -27.58 35.59 3.14
C GLY A 9 -26.34 35.11 3.92
N LEU A 10 -25.90 33.88 3.67
CA LEU A 10 -24.77 33.23 4.36
C LEU A 10 -23.46 33.28 3.55
N GLU A 11 -23.50 33.81 2.33
CA GLU A 11 -22.36 33.82 1.41
C GLU A 11 -21.09 34.45 2.01
N ASP A 12 -21.22 35.57 2.73
CA ASP A 12 -20.09 36.24 3.36
C ASP A 12 -19.66 35.56 4.67
N ASP A 13 -20.53 34.75 5.29
CA ASP A 13 -20.27 34.03 6.55
C ASP A 13 -19.78 32.58 6.36
N THR A 14 -19.52 32.18 5.11
CA THR A 14 -19.20 30.78 4.79
C THR A 14 -17.88 30.67 4.04
N ILE A 15 -16.91 29.98 4.64
CA ILE A 15 -15.72 29.48 3.95
C ILE A 15 -16.10 28.18 3.24
N VAL A 16 -15.81 28.07 1.94
CA VAL A 16 -16.16 26.89 1.13
C VAL A 16 -14.91 26.17 0.68
N PHE A 17 -14.83 24.87 0.98
CA PHE A 17 -13.79 23.96 0.49
C PHE A 17 -14.38 23.07 -0.62
N PHE A 18 -13.68 22.95 -1.73
CA PHE A 18 -13.99 22.00 -2.80
C PHE A 18 -12.74 21.16 -3.08
N TRP A 19 -12.85 19.84 -3.03
CA TRP A 19 -11.72 18.95 -3.31
C TRP A 19 -12.16 17.61 -3.93
N GLY A 20 -11.20 16.87 -4.50
CA GLY A 20 -11.37 15.47 -4.89
C GLY A 20 -10.78 14.53 -3.84
N ASP A 21 -11.36 13.34 -3.64
CA ASP A 21 -10.88 12.35 -2.67
C ASP A 21 -9.68 11.54 -3.18
N HIS A 22 -9.60 11.32 -4.49
CA HIS A 22 -8.49 10.64 -5.16
C HIS A 22 -8.44 11.00 -6.66
N GLY A 23 -7.41 10.53 -7.37
CA GLY A 23 -7.26 10.67 -8.82
C GLY A 23 -8.37 10.01 -9.66
N GLU A 24 -8.28 10.15 -10.98
CA GLU A 24 -9.31 9.68 -11.92
C GLU A 24 -9.52 8.15 -11.86
N GLY A 25 -10.74 7.67 -12.10
CA GLY A 25 -11.12 6.25 -12.05
C GLY A 25 -10.57 5.37 -13.19
N ILE A 26 -9.36 5.66 -13.66
CA ILE A 26 -8.65 4.93 -14.72
C ILE A 26 -7.35 4.31 -14.21
N PRO A 27 -6.78 3.32 -14.90
CA PRO A 27 -5.47 2.75 -14.58
C PRO A 27 -4.40 3.84 -14.42
N HIS A 28 -3.47 3.67 -13.47
CA HIS A 28 -2.49 4.68 -13.05
C HIS A 28 -3.08 5.93 -12.35
N GLY A 29 -4.40 6.10 -12.27
CA GLY A 29 -5.09 7.14 -11.50
C GLY A 29 -5.43 6.65 -10.09
N LYS A 30 -6.72 6.72 -9.71
CA LYS A 30 -7.30 6.18 -8.47
C LYS A 30 -6.59 4.89 -8.06
N ARG A 31 -6.14 4.81 -6.81
CA ARG A 31 -5.35 3.70 -6.20
C ARG A 31 -3.85 3.72 -6.45
N SER A 32 -3.33 4.62 -7.26
CA SER A 32 -1.90 4.72 -7.55
C SER A 32 -1.22 5.72 -6.62
N LEU A 33 0.05 5.46 -6.29
CA LEU A 33 0.87 6.35 -5.46
C LEU A 33 1.65 7.41 -6.27
N ASN A 34 1.26 7.64 -7.51
CA ASN A 34 1.85 8.63 -8.41
C ASN A 34 1.07 9.97 -8.36
N GLU A 35 1.52 10.96 -9.15
CA GLU A 35 0.83 12.26 -9.24
C GLU A 35 -0.62 12.12 -9.72
N HIS A 36 -0.87 11.32 -10.75
CA HIS A 36 -2.22 11.15 -11.30
C HIS A 36 -3.21 10.53 -10.29
N GLY A 37 -2.74 9.68 -9.37
CA GLY A 37 -3.57 9.06 -8.33
C GLY A 37 -3.78 9.91 -7.08
N LEU A 38 -2.84 10.81 -6.75
CA LEU A 38 -2.83 11.54 -5.48
C LEU A 38 -2.97 13.06 -5.60
N ARG A 39 -2.69 13.67 -6.76
CA ARG A 39 -2.86 15.10 -6.98
C ARG A 39 -4.31 15.38 -7.35
N VAL A 40 -5.06 15.87 -6.37
CA VAL A 40 -6.49 16.19 -6.48
C VAL A 40 -6.71 17.70 -6.58
N PRO A 41 -7.82 18.17 -7.17
CA PRO A 41 -8.18 19.58 -7.08
C PRO A 41 -8.43 19.96 -5.61
N LEU A 42 -8.04 21.17 -5.23
CA LEU A 42 -8.43 21.83 -3.98
C LEU A 42 -8.65 23.31 -4.26
N VAL A 43 -9.83 23.81 -3.94
CA VAL A 43 -10.20 25.24 -4.03
C VAL A 43 -10.82 25.65 -2.71
N VAL A 44 -10.33 26.75 -2.13
CA VAL A 44 -10.87 27.32 -0.90
C VAL A 44 -11.35 28.74 -1.19
N ARG A 45 -12.66 28.98 -1.05
CA ARG A 45 -13.24 30.33 -1.10
C ARG A 45 -13.29 30.89 0.31
N VAL A 46 -12.52 31.93 0.56
CA VAL A 46 -12.51 32.69 1.81
C VAL A 46 -13.20 34.05 1.57
N PRO A 47 -14.37 34.31 2.19
CA PRO A 47 -15.00 35.63 2.13
C PRO A 47 -14.11 36.74 2.72
N SER A 48 -14.27 37.97 2.23
CA SER A 48 -13.43 39.11 2.65
C SER A 48 -13.41 39.34 4.16
N ARG A 49 -14.51 39.05 4.88
CA ARG A 49 -14.56 39.17 6.35
C ARG A 49 -13.67 38.19 7.11
N PHE A 50 -13.19 37.13 6.46
CA PHE A 50 -12.28 36.15 7.03
C PHE A 50 -10.86 36.25 6.47
N ALA A 51 -10.59 37.21 5.56
CA ALA A 51 -9.28 37.33 4.89
C ALA A 51 -8.13 37.48 5.88
N ASP A 52 -8.27 38.35 6.89
CA ASP A 52 -7.24 38.57 7.91
C ASP A 52 -6.95 37.28 8.71
N ARG A 53 -7.98 36.47 8.96
CA ARG A 53 -7.82 35.20 9.69
C ARG A 53 -7.19 34.12 8.83
N ALA A 54 -7.57 34.02 7.56
CA ALA A 54 -7.08 32.97 6.68
C ALA A 54 -5.60 33.15 6.28
N GLY A 55 -5.04 34.35 6.49
CA GLY A 55 -3.62 34.62 6.33
C GLY A 55 -3.21 34.87 4.88
N HIS A 56 -1.90 35.01 4.65
CA HIS A 56 -1.34 35.43 3.36
C HIS A 56 -1.59 34.45 2.20
N GLU A 57 -1.68 33.14 2.46
CA GLU A 57 -1.98 32.16 1.41
C GLU A 57 -3.38 32.35 0.82
N ALA A 58 -4.36 32.71 1.65
CA ALA A 58 -5.73 33.01 1.18
C ALA A 58 -5.83 34.31 0.35
N ALA A 59 -4.82 35.17 0.41
CA ALA A 59 -4.74 36.37 -0.43
C ALA A 59 -4.22 36.09 -1.84
N GLN A 60 -3.67 34.89 -2.09
CA GLN A 60 -3.19 34.47 -3.41
C GLN A 60 -4.31 33.79 -4.19
N ALA A 61 -4.38 34.04 -5.50
CA ALA A 61 -5.32 33.33 -6.37
C ALA A 61 -4.93 31.85 -6.57
N THR A 62 -3.64 31.53 -6.45
CA THR A 62 -3.06 30.18 -6.60
C THR A 62 -1.80 30.05 -5.74
N THR A 63 -1.59 28.88 -5.14
CA THR A 63 -0.39 28.53 -4.36
C THR A 63 0.23 27.22 -4.87
N ASP A 64 1.55 27.09 -4.77
CA ASP A 64 2.30 25.84 -5.02
C ASP A 64 2.67 25.11 -3.73
N ALA A 65 2.10 25.54 -2.60
CA ALA A 65 2.24 24.89 -1.30
C ALA A 65 1.84 23.42 -1.35
N LEU A 66 2.55 22.64 -0.55
CA LEU A 66 2.29 21.23 -0.36
C LEU A 66 1.15 21.03 0.63
N VAL A 67 0.07 20.40 0.16
CA VAL A 67 -1.13 20.15 0.97
C VAL A 67 -1.51 18.67 0.90
N SER A 68 -1.77 18.08 2.05
CA SER A 68 -2.39 16.77 2.22
C SER A 68 -3.88 16.92 2.54
N LEU A 69 -4.71 15.94 2.16
CA LEU A 69 -6.12 15.94 2.60
C LEU A 69 -6.26 15.81 4.13
N LEU A 70 -5.22 15.32 4.83
CA LEU A 70 -5.17 15.32 6.30
C LEU A 70 -5.11 16.74 6.90
N ASP A 71 -4.68 17.73 6.12
CA ASP A 71 -4.53 19.12 6.55
C ASP A 71 -5.88 19.85 6.59
N LEU A 72 -6.91 19.34 5.92
CA LEU A 72 -8.23 19.98 5.84
C LEU A 72 -8.92 20.10 7.21
N GLY A 73 -8.83 19.07 8.04
CA GLY A 73 -9.40 19.06 9.40
C GLY A 73 -8.76 20.14 10.29
N PRO A 74 -7.43 20.10 10.52
CA PRO A 74 -6.70 21.14 11.23
C PRO A 74 -6.94 22.55 10.70
N THR A 75 -6.96 22.72 9.37
CA THR A 75 -7.22 24.02 8.72
C THR A 75 -8.61 24.55 9.03
N ALA A 76 -9.64 23.69 8.97
CA ALA A 76 -11.00 24.09 9.31
C ALA A 76 -11.14 24.52 10.78
N LEU A 77 -10.50 23.79 11.70
CA LEU A 77 -10.47 24.14 13.13
C LEU A 77 -9.78 25.48 13.36
N ASP A 78 -8.64 25.70 12.72
CA ASP A 78 -7.85 26.92 12.84
C ASP A 78 -8.63 28.16 12.36
N LEU A 79 -9.25 28.06 11.19
CA LEU A 79 -10.12 29.12 10.65
C LEU A 79 -11.36 29.38 11.54
N ALA A 80 -11.89 28.35 12.19
CA ALA A 80 -12.97 28.48 13.16
C ALA A 80 -12.51 29.07 14.51
N GLY A 81 -11.20 29.13 14.78
CA GLY A 81 -10.64 29.53 16.07
C GLY A 81 -10.79 28.45 17.15
N VAL A 82 -10.89 27.18 16.74
CA VAL A 82 -10.96 26.01 17.62
C VAL A 82 -9.56 25.41 17.77
N PRO A 83 -9.12 25.05 18.98
CA PRO A 83 -7.82 24.40 19.18
C PRO A 83 -7.70 23.11 18.34
N ILE A 84 -6.59 22.97 17.63
CA ILE A 84 -6.26 21.76 16.86
C ILE A 84 -5.79 20.69 17.85
N PRO A 85 -6.41 19.50 17.89
CA PRO A 85 -5.94 18.42 18.75
C PRO A 85 -4.56 17.89 18.34
N ASP A 86 -3.69 17.63 19.32
CA ASP A 86 -2.30 17.17 19.10
C ASP A 86 -2.20 15.80 18.42
N TRP A 87 -3.28 15.01 18.37
CA TRP A 87 -3.32 13.71 17.71
C TRP A 87 -3.61 13.79 16.21
N MET A 88 -3.99 14.97 15.68
CA MET A 88 -4.13 15.14 14.23
C MET A 88 -2.76 15.17 13.57
N GLU A 89 -2.53 14.27 12.62
CA GLU A 89 -1.26 14.17 11.89
C GLU A 89 -1.08 15.28 10.83
N GLY A 90 -2.20 15.83 10.34
CA GLY A 90 -2.19 16.99 9.46
C GLY A 90 -1.87 18.29 10.19
N HIS A 91 -1.77 19.38 9.45
CA HIS A 91 -1.57 20.72 9.99
C HIS A 91 -2.40 21.75 9.28
N SER A 92 -2.58 22.91 9.90
CA SER A 92 -3.25 24.02 9.26
C SER A 92 -2.40 24.53 8.09
N VAL A 93 -3.04 24.72 6.92
CA VAL A 93 -2.44 25.38 5.74
C VAL A 93 -3.05 26.77 5.50
N LEU A 94 -4.19 27.08 6.11
CA LEU A 94 -4.79 28.41 6.15
C LEU A 94 -5.22 28.73 7.57
N GLY A 95 -5.00 29.96 8.02
CA GLY A 95 -5.32 30.35 9.39
C GLY A 95 -4.14 30.93 10.16
N PRO A 96 -4.35 31.35 11.41
CA PRO A 96 -3.31 31.91 12.27
C PRO A 96 -2.14 30.96 12.56
N HIS A 97 -2.35 29.64 12.48
CA HIS A 97 -1.34 28.62 12.73
C HIS A 97 -0.91 27.90 11.44
N ALA A 98 -1.18 28.49 10.27
CA ALA A 98 -0.76 27.95 8.99
C ALA A 98 0.76 27.76 8.91
N ARG A 99 1.21 26.62 8.37
CA ARG A 99 2.63 26.36 8.10
C ARG A 99 2.80 25.59 6.79
N ALA A 100 3.90 25.85 6.09
CA ALA A 100 4.21 25.15 4.85
C ALA A 100 4.86 23.78 5.12
N ALA A 101 4.28 22.72 4.54
CA ALA A 101 4.90 21.41 4.50
C ALA A 101 6.11 21.37 3.56
N GLN A 102 7.18 20.69 3.98
CA GLN A 102 8.32 20.38 3.10
C GLN A 102 8.08 19.11 2.28
N VAL A 103 7.32 18.18 2.85
CA VAL A 103 6.95 16.90 2.25
C VAL A 103 5.51 16.55 2.61
N VAL A 104 4.83 15.80 1.74
CA VAL A 104 3.57 15.12 2.05
C VAL A 104 3.72 13.62 1.86
N ILE A 105 3.03 12.86 2.70
CA ILE A 105 3.06 11.39 2.68
C ILE A 105 1.77 10.86 2.05
N GLY A 106 1.91 9.86 1.19
CA GLY A 106 0.80 9.05 0.72
C GLY A 106 0.99 7.59 1.12
N ALA A 107 -0.11 6.93 1.48
CA ALA A 107 -0.11 5.54 1.88
C ALA A 107 -1.12 4.73 1.07
N ARG A 108 -0.78 3.45 0.85
CA ARG A 108 -1.59 2.50 0.10
C ARG A 108 -1.42 1.09 0.65
N ASP A 109 -2.51 0.49 1.07
CA ASP A 109 -2.54 -0.90 1.56
C ASP A 109 -3.40 -1.79 0.64
N ARG A 110 -4.15 -2.74 1.21
CA ARG A 110 -5.10 -3.59 0.47
C ARG A 110 -6.21 -2.77 -0.18
N MET A 111 -6.59 -3.16 -1.39
CA MET A 111 -7.68 -2.57 -2.16
C MET A 111 -8.65 -3.63 -2.61
N ASP A 112 -9.80 -3.67 -1.95
CA ASP A 112 -10.76 -4.76 -2.11
C ASP A 112 -10.05 -6.11 -1.88
N ALA A 113 -10.13 -7.05 -2.83
CA ALA A 113 -9.45 -8.33 -2.73
C ALA A 113 -7.95 -8.30 -3.08
N VAL A 114 -7.38 -7.16 -3.50
CA VAL A 114 -6.00 -7.07 -3.98
C VAL A 114 -5.06 -6.57 -2.89
N SER A 115 -4.08 -7.39 -2.52
CA SER A 115 -3.03 -7.02 -1.58
C SER A 115 -2.18 -5.85 -2.07
N GLY A 116 -1.73 -5.02 -1.14
CA GLY A 116 -0.82 -3.91 -1.40
C GLY A 116 -0.22 -3.42 -0.10
N PHE A 117 1.00 -2.88 -0.18
CA PHE A 117 1.62 -2.12 0.89
C PHE A 117 2.73 -1.27 0.26
N GLY A 118 2.41 0.00 0.07
CA GLY A 118 3.28 0.98 -0.54
C GLY A 118 3.12 2.34 0.12
N ARG A 119 4.18 3.14 0.08
CA ARG A 119 4.22 4.48 0.67
C ARG A 119 4.94 5.43 -0.28
N THR A 120 4.62 6.71 -0.20
CA THR A 120 5.25 7.74 -1.03
C THR A 120 5.55 9.00 -0.23
N VAL A 121 6.64 9.66 -0.59
CA VAL A 121 7.01 11.00 -0.13
C VAL A 121 7.02 11.91 -1.35
N ARG A 122 6.27 13.01 -1.27
CA ARG A 122 6.21 14.03 -2.32
C ARG A 122 6.77 15.33 -1.74
N GLU A 123 7.83 15.86 -2.32
CA GLU A 123 8.32 17.22 -2.09
C GLU A 123 8.09 18.13 -3.31
N ARG A 124 8.43 19.42 -3.25
CA ARG A 124 8.08 20.38 -4.32
C ARG A 124 8.36 19.92 -5.77
N ARG A 125 9.46 19.19 -5.99
CA ARG A 125 9.90 18.71 -7.31
C ARG A 125 9.85 17.19 -7.48
N LEU A 126 10.16 16.43 -6.43
CA LEU A 126 10.36 14.99 -6.53
C LEU A 126 9.25 14.21 -5.82
N ARG A 127 8.94 13.04 -6.38
CA ARG A 127 8.10 12.03 -5.73
C ARG A 127 8.87 10.72 -5.65
N TYR A 128 9.03 10.23 -4.44
CA TYR A 128 9.61 8.94 -4.13
C TYR A 128 8.50 7.95 -3.77
N VAL A 129 8.53 6.75 -4.32
CA VAL A 129 7.60 5.66 -3.99
C VAL A 129 8.40 4.46 -3.52
N ARG A 130 7.95 3.84 -2.45
CA ARG A 130 8.47 2.58 -1.91
C ARG A 130 7.39 1.51 -2.01
N ASN A 131 7.67 0.44 -2.76
CA ASN A 131 6.85 -0.76 -2.80
C ASN A 131 7.42 -1.79 -1.80
N ILE A 132 6.70 -2.06 -0.71
CA ILE A 132 7.16 -2.99 0.33
C ILE A 132 6.87 -4.45 -0.04
N LEU A 133 5.91 -4.67 -0.95
CA LEU A 133 5.62 -5.96 -1.58
C LEU A 133 6.08 -5.95 -3.06
N PRO A 134 7.39 -5.88 -3.35
CA PRO A 134 7.89 -5.70 -4.72
C PRO A 134 7.61 -6.88 -5.64
N TRP A 135 7.27 -8.06 -5.10
CA TRP A 135 6.95 -9.26 -5.89
C TRP A 135 5.55 -9.25 -6.50
N LEU A 136 4.69 -8.29 -6.14
CA LEU A 136 3.41 -8.08 -6.81
C LEU A 136 3.62 -7.54 -8.22
N ASP A 137 2.73 -7.88 -9.15
CA ASP A 137 2.79 -7.40 -10.53
C ASP A 137 2.24 -5.95 -10.65
N GLY A 138 2.41 -5.39 -11.86
CA GLY A 138 1.97 -4.03 -12.18
C GLY A 138 0.49 -3.89 -12.53
N ASP A 139 -0.19 -4.95 -12.98
CA ASP A 139 -1.65 -4.97 -13.15
C ASP A 139 -2.29 -5.42 -11.84
N ASP A 140 -2.33 -4.54 -10.85
CA ASP A 140 -2.92 -4.85 -9.54
C ASP A 140 -4.37 -4.34 -9.42
N LEU A 141 -5.03 -4.20 -10.57
CA LEU A 141 -6.36 -3.65 -10.63
C LEU A 141 -7.40 -4.66 -10.12
N PRO A 142 -8.40 -4.18 -9.36
CA PRO A 142 -9.50 -4.99 -8.84
C PRO A 142 -10.44 -5.48 -9.96
N PRO A 143 -11.34 -6.44 -9.67
CA PRO A 143 -12.26 -6.99 -10.67
C PRO A 143 -13.15 -5.96 -11.37
N TYR A 144 -13.61 -4.91 -10.67
CA TYR A 144 -14.47 -3.92 -11.32
C TYR A 144 -13.74 -3.12 -12.41
N ALA A 145 -12.41 -3.06 -12.37
CA ALA A 145 -11.62 -2.38 -13.39
C ALA A 145 -11.77 -3.04 -14.77
N ASP A 146 -12.21 -4.30 -14.82
CA ASP A 146 -12.59 -5.01 -16.05
C ASP A 146 -13.72 -4.29 -16.80
N GLY A 147 -14.59 -3.57 -16.07
CA GLY A 147 -15.67 -2.76 -16.64
C GLY A 147 -15.23 -1.38 -17.14
N VAL A 148 -13.97 -0.99 -16.90
CA VAL A 148 -13.40 0.28 -17.37
C VAL A 148 -12.76 0.04 -18.75
N PRO A 149 -13.25 0.66 -19.84
CA PRO A 149 -12.83 0.32 -21.21
C PRO A 149 -11.32 0.35 -21.44
N ILE A 150 -10.62 1.36 -20.91
CA ILE A 150 -9.16 1.49 -21.06
C ILE A 150 -8.39 0.33 -20.41
N THR A 151 -8.91 -0.30 -19.35
CA THR A 151 -8.27 -1.47 -18.73
C THR A 151 -8.27 -2.67 -19.70
N GLY A 152 -9.38 -2.88 -20.42
CA GLY A 152 -9.48 -3.93 -21.44
C GLY A 152 -8.46 -3.72 -22.56
N GLU A 153 -8.34 -2.49 -23.06
CA GLU A 153 -7.37 -2.11 -24.09
C GLU A 153 -5.93 -2.29 -23.61
N LEU A 154 -5.59 -1.90 -22.38
CA LEU A 154 -4.26 -2.10 -21.82
C LEU A 154 -3.89 -3.59 -21.70
N ARG A 155 -4.84 -4.45 -21.30
CA ARG A 155 -4.62 -5.90 -21.23
C ARG A 155 -4.49 -6.53 -22.61
N ALA A 156 -5.28 -6.09 -23.58
CA ALA A 156 -5.15 -6.52 -24.97
C ALA A 156 -3.79 -6.11 -25.56
N ALA A 157 -3.39 -4.86 -25.36
CA ALA A 157 -2.09 -4.35 -25.80
C ALA A 157 -0.93 -5.07 -25.11
N ARG A 158 -1.05 -5.38 -23.81
CA ARG A 158 -0.07 -6.21 -23.08
C ARG A 158 0.07 -7.59 -23.71
N ALA A 159 -1.05 -8.27 -23.95
CA ALA A 159 -1.06 -9.61 -24.56
C ALA A 159 -0.49 -9.62 -25.99
N ALA A 160 -0.68 -8.52 -26.74
CA ALA A 160 -0.15 -8.35 -28.08
C ALA A 160 1.34 -7.87 -28.09
N GLY A 161 1.91 -7.50 -26.95
CA GLY A 161 3.24 -6.91 -26.87
C GLY A 161 3.32 -5.49 -27.46
N THR A 162 2.20 -4.78 -27.54
CA THR A 162 2.06 -3.45 -28.19
C THR A 162 1.77 -2.33 -27.21
N LEU A 163 2.07 -2.51 -25.92
CA LEU A 163 1.91 -1.43 -24.93
C LEU A 163 2.79 -0.23 -25.32
N PRO A 164 2.25 1.01 -25.29
CA PRO A 164 3.08 2.19 -25.48
C PRO A 164 4.06 2.35 -24.31
N PRO A 165 5.21 3.04 -24.50
CA PRO A 165 6.20 3.25 -23.45
C PRO A 165 5.62 3.84 -22.15
N GLY A 166 4.67 4.78 -22.25
CA GLY A 166 3.99 5.40 -21.09
C GLY A 166 3.10 4.44 -20.29
N ALA A 167 2.79 3.25 -20.82
CA ALA A 167 2.02 2.21 -20.15
C ALA A 167 2.85 0.98 -19.80
N ALA A 168 4.18 1.03 -19.94
CA ALA A 168 5.06 -0.11 -19.67
C ALA A 168 4.95 -0.62 -18.23
N TRP A 169 4.60 0.26 -17.27
CA TRP A 169 4.33 -0.11 -15.88
C TRP A 169 3.29 -1.23 -15.73
N PHE A 170 2.31 -1.29 -16.64
CA PHE A 170 1.22 -2.28 -16.62
C PHE A 170 1.68 -3.70 -16.98
N SER A 171 2.81 -3.83 -17.67
CA SER A 171 3.43 -5.12 -18.02
C SER A 171 4.44 -5.64 -17.01
N ARG A 172 4.76 -4.86 -15.97
CA ARG A 172 5.77 -5.25 -14.98
C ARG A 172 5.34 -6.54 -14.27
N ALA A 173 6.17 -7.58 -14.38
CA ALA A 173 5.94 -8.84 -13.68
C ALA A 173 6.11 -8.71 -12.15
N THR A 174 6.89 -7.72 -11.74
CA THR A 174 7.17 -7.34 -10.35
C THR A 174 7.30 -5.82 -10.27
N ARG A 175 6.92 -5.20 -9.17
CA ARG A 175 7.10 -3.76 -8.97
C ARG A 175 8.57 -3.41 -8.70
N PRO A 176 9.04 -2.22 -9.14
CA PRO A 176 10.30 -1.70 -8.65
C PRO A 176 10.20 -1.54 -7.14
N VAL A 177 11.27 -1.86 -6.43
CA VAL A 177 11.30 -1.70 -4.96
C VAL A 177 11.13 -0.22 -4.61
N GLU A 178 11.78 0.63 -5.39
CA GLU A 178 11.78 2.07 -5.25
C GLU A 178 11.59 2.69 -6.63
N GLU A 179 10.88 3.81 -6.65
CA GLU A 179 10.67 4.63 -7.85
C GLU A 179 10.89 6.09 -7.45
N LEU A 180 11.48 6.89 -8.33
CA LEU A 180 11.73 8.31 -8.12
C LEU A 180 11.36 9.10 -9.38
N TYR A 181 10.49 10.09 -9.26
CA TYR A 181 10.01 10.87 -10.40
C TYR A 181 10.23 12.37 -10.17
N ASP A 182 10.69 13.07 -11.20
CA ASP A 182 10.66 14.53 -11.24
C ASP A 182 9.30 14.99 -11.77
N VAL A 183 8.40 15.36 -10.85
CA VAL A 183 7.01 15.66 -11.17
C VAL A 183 6.80 17.02 -11.84
N VAL A 184 7.86 17.83 -11.95
CA VAL A 184 7.82 19.12 -12.65
C VAL A 184 8.13 18.91 -14.13
N THR A 185 9.13 18.11 -14.45
CA THR A 185 9.52 17.84 -15.84
C THR A 185 8.83 16.61 -16.45
N ASP A 186 8.39 15.68 -15.60
CA ASP A 186 7.68 14.45 -15.95
C ASP A 186 6.41 14.31 -15.08
N PRO A 187 5.38 15.13 -15.33
CA PRO A 187 4.15 15.13 -14.52
C PRO A 187 3.37 13.80 -14.60
N ASP A 188 3.58 13.01 -15.65
CA ASP A 188 2.92 11.72 -15.86
C ASP A 188 3.64 10.57 -15.12
N GLY A 189 4.87 10.81 -14.62
CA GLY A 189 5.66 9.83 -13.86
C GLY A 189 6.04 8.62 -14.70
N VAL A 190 6.52 8.85 -15.92
CA VAL A 190 6.91 7.79 -16.87
C VAL A 190 8.40 7.43 -16.73
N HIS A 191 9.24 8.38 -16.33
CA HIS A 191 10.69 8.26 -16.29
C HIS A 191 11.19 8.09 -14.86
N ASP A 192 11.38 6.84 -14.46
CA ASP A 192 11.92 6.49 -13.14
C ASP A 192 13.43 6.80 -13.04
N LEU A 193 13.77 7.67 -12.10
CA LEU A 193 15.11 8.16 -11.78
C LEU A 193 15.77 7.38 -10.64
N ALA A 194 15.13 6.36 -10.06
CA ALA A 194 15.66 5.64 -8.90
C ALA A 194 17.02 4.97 -9.17
N ALA A 195 17.29 4.59 -10.42
CA ALA A 195 18.56 4.01 -10.83
C ALA A 195 19.59 5.03 -11.35
N ASP A 196 19.22 6.31 -11.46
CA ASP A 196 20.11 7.37 -11.95
C ASP A 196 21.11 7.81 -10.86
N PRO A 197 22.43 7.63 -11.06
CA PRO A 197 23.44 8.06 -10.11
C PRO A 197 23.40 9.56 -9.79
N ALA A 198 22.90 10.41 -10.71
CA ALA A 198 22.77 11.84 -10.47
C ALA A 198 21.72 12.17 -9.39
N HIS A 199 20.75 11.29 -9.17
CA HIS A 199 19.66 11.45 -8.20
C HIS A 199 19.84 10.57 -6.95
N ALA A 200 20.99 9.91 -6.78
CA ALA A 200 21.23 9.00 -5.65
C ALA A 200 21.10 9.68 -4.27
N ALA A 201 21.55 10.93 -4.15
CA ALA A 201 21.42 11.71 -2.92
C ALA A 201 19.96 12.09 -2.62
N ASP A 202 19.18 12.42 -3.65
CA ASP A 202 17.76 12.71 -3.50
C ASP A 202 16.96 11.47 -3.10
N LEU A 203 17.25 10.33 -3.73
CA LEU A 203 16.66 9.05 -3.40
C LEU A 203 16.92 8.69 -1.93
N GLU A 204 18.17 8.78 -1.45
CA GLU A 204 18.52 8.48 -0.07
C GLU A 204 17.81 9.42 0.92
N ARG A 205 17.77 10.71 0.63
CA ARG A 205 17.10 11.70 1.48
C ARG A 205 15.59 11.43 1.61
N LEU A 206 14.90 11.17 0.50
CA LEU A 206 13.46 10.89 0.51
C LEU A 206 13.16 9.51 1.11
N ARG A 207 14.04 8.53 0.89
CA ARG A 207 14.01 7.22 1.55
C ARG A 207 14.10 7.38 3.08
N ALA A 208 15.05 8.16 3.58
CA ALA A 208 15.20 8.45 5.00
C ALA A 208 13.96 9.15 5.54
N SER A 209 13.46 10.19 4.85
CA SER A 209 12.24 10.90 5.26
C SER A 209 11.03 9.95 5.37
N LEU A 210 10.89 8.97 4.47
CA LEU A 210 9.82 7.99 4.57
C LEU A 210 9.99 7.08 5.79
N ARG A 211 11.20 6.57 6.02
CA ARG A 211 11.49 5.70 7.17
C ARG A 211 11.25 6.42 8.49
N ASP A 212 11.67 7.68 8.57
CA ASP A 212 11.47 8.52 9.75
C ASP A 212 9.97 8.73 10.03
N TRP A 213 9.18 9.03 8.99
CA TRP A 213 7.72 9.11 9.12
C TRP A 213 7.13 7.78 9.60
N MET A 214 7.50 6.65 8.97
CA MET A 214 7.00 5.34 9.37
C MET A 214 7.34 5.00 10.82
N ARG A 215 8.54 5.33 11.32
CA ARG A 215 8.91 5.13 12.74
C ARG A 215 8.14 6.07 13.67
N ALA A 216 7.99 7.33 13.28
CA ALA A 216 7.31 8.34 14.08
C ALA A 216 5.81 8.02 14.25
N THR A 217 5.15 7.55 13.20
CA THR A 217 3.71 7.21 13.22
C THR A 217 3.42 5.77 13.59
N ARG A 218 4.46 4.91 13.67
CA ARG A 218 4.35 3.47 13.90
C ARG A 218 3.27 2.82 13.02
N ASP A 219 3.35 3.12 11.73
CA ASP A 219 2.41 2.73 10.66
C ASP A 219 2.04 1.23 10.68
N THR A 220 0.81 0.95 11.13
CA THR A 220 0.31 -0.41 11.38
C THR A 220 0.18 -1.28 10.13
N GLY A 221 0.19 -0.67 8.94
CA GLY A 221 0.14 -1.40 7.66
C GLY A 221 1.30 -2.38 7.45
N ILE A 222 2.37 -2.27 8.26
CA ILE A 222 3.48 -3.22 8.26
C ILE A 222 3.13 -4.61 8.78
N LEU A 223 2.05 -4.75 9.55
CA LEU A 223 1.57 -6.04 10.02
C LEU A 223 0.78 -6.75 8.92
N PRO A 224 1.05 -8.05 8.66
CA PRO A 224 0.17 -8.86 7.83
C PRO A 224 -1.27 -8.80 8.35
N GLU A 225 -2.24 -8.65 7.45
CA GLU A 225 -3.63 -8.33 7.84
C GLU A 225 -4.23 -9.28 8.89
N PRO A 226 -4.07 -10.62 8.83
CA PRO A 226 -4.63 -11.49 9.87
C PRO A 226 -3.99 -11.25 11.26
N ILE A 227 -2.71 -10.90 11.30
CA ILE A 227 -2.03 -10.51 12.54
C ILE A 227 -2.57 -9.17 13.03
N LEU A 228 -2.67 -8.17 12.14
CA LEU A 228 -3.23 -6.85 12.47
C LEU A 228 -4.64 -6.95 13.03
N ARG A 229 -5.53 -7.73 12.41
CA ARG A 229 -6.93 -7.91 12.85
C ARG A 229 -7.01 -8.52 14.24
N ARG A 230 -6.26 -9.61 14.47
CA ARG A 230 -6.20 -10.30 15.76
C ARG A 230 -5.64 -9.41 16.87
N GLU A 231 -4.57 -8.67 16.58
CA GLU A 231 -3.95 -7.77 17.55
C GLU A 231 -4.81 -6.53 17.81
N ALA A 232 -5.42 -5.94 16.78
CA ALA A 232 -6.34 -4.81 16.91
C ALA A 232 -7.58 -5.17 17.74
N ALA A 233 -8.12 -6.38 17.59
CA ALA A 233 -9.22 -6.88 18.42
C ALA A 233 -8.84 -6.93 19.91
N SER A 234 -7.56 -7.18 20.21
CA SER A 234 -7.04 -7.24 21.58
C SER A 234 -6.68 -5.86 22.13
N ALA A 235 -6.17 -4.97 21.27
CA ALA A 235 -5.77 -3.60 21.62
C ALA A 235 -6.94 -2.59 21.60
N GLY A 236 -8.09 -2.94 21.01
CA GLY A 236 -9.28 -2.10 20.89
C GLY A 236 -9.36 -1.27 19.60
N SER A 237 -8.25 -1.12 18.87
CA SER A 237 -8.19 -0.51 17.54
C SER A 237 -6.87 -0.88 16.85
N GLU A 238 -6.79 -0.66 15.53
CA GLU A 238 -5.54 -0.84 14.78
C GLU A 238 -4.45 0.11 15.29
N TRP A 239 -4.78 1.40 15.51
CA TRP A 239 -3.84 2.40 16.03
C TRP A 239 -3.24 1.98 17.39
N ALA A 240 -4.07 1.43 18.28
CA ALA A 240 -3.65 1.04 19.62
C ALA A 240 -2.62 -0.11 19.64
N VAL A 241 -2.44 -0.86 18.55
CA VAL A 241 -1.46 -1.96 18.46
C VAL A 241 -0.03 -1.47 18.74
N PHE A 242 0.34 -0.30 18.22
CA PHE A 242 1.64 0.31 18.45
C PHE A 242 1.60 1.57 19.33
N HIS A 243 0.44 1.94 19.84
CA HIS A 243 0.24 3.12 20.70
C HIS A 243 -0.44 2.76 22.03
N PRO A 244 0.19 1.90 22.85
CA PRO A 244 -0.26 1.72 24.23
C PRO A 244 -0.09 3.02 25.03
N PRO A 245 -0.62 3.11 26.27
CA PRO A 245 -0.52 4.33 27.08
C PRO A 245 0.91 4.86 27.20
N GLN A 246 1.05 6.18 27.06
CA GLN A 246 2.35 6.85 27.05
C GLN A 246 3.11 6.70 28.38
N GLY A 247 4.44 6.65 28.30
CA GLY A 247 5.33 6.55 29.46
C GLY A 247 5.33 5.16 30.11
N THR A 248 4.88 4.13 29.40
CA THR A 248 4.84 2.75 29.90
C THR A 248 5.91 1.89 29.24
N ALA A 249 6.33 0.81 29.92
CA ALA A 249 7.21 -0.20 29.32
C ALA A 249 6.58 -0.86 28.08
N ALA A 250 5.25 -0.86 27.97
CA ALA A 250 4.55 -1.33 26.79
C ALA A 250 4.78 -0.41 25.58
N GLU A 251 4.87 0.90 25.78
CA GLU A 251 5.18 1.86 24.71
C GLU A 251 6.59 1.65 24.17
N GLU A 252 7.58 1.51 25.05
CA GLU A 252 8.96 1.23 24.67
C GLU A 252 9.07 -0.10 23.91
N ALA A 253 8.38 -1.13 24.39
CA ALA A 253 8.34 -2.44 23.72
C ALA A 253 7.64 -2.37 22.35
N ALA A 254 6.55 -1.61 22.23
CA ALA A 254 5.85 -1.41 20.97
C ALA A 254 6.72 -0.67 19.94
N ALA A 255 7.45 0.37 20.37
CA ALA A 255 8.40 1.09 19.53
C ALA A 255 9.54 0.18 19.06
N ALA A 256 10.18 -0.57 19.97
CA ALA A 256 11.26 -1.49 19.62
C ALA A 256 10.79 -2.63 18.69
N ARG A 257 9.58 -3.15 18.92
CA ARG A 257 8.95 -4.14 18.03
C ARG A 257 8.72 -3.56 16.64
N TYR A 258 8.16 -2.35 16.57
CA TYR A 258 7.92 -1.66 15.31
C TYR A 258 9.22 -1.44 14.54
N ASP A 259 10.28 -1.00 15.24
CA ASP A 259 11.58 -0.77 14.61
C ASP A 259 12.17 -2.05 14.02
N ALA A 260 12.07 -3.18 14.72
CA ALA A 260 12.51 -4.48 14.24
C ALA A 260 11.68 -4.96 13.03
N LEU A 261 10.36 -4.75 13.04
CA LEU A 261 9.49 -5.05 11.89
C LEU A 261 9.88 -4.22 10.67
N LEU A 262 10.06 -2.91 10.86
CA LEU A 262 10.44 -1.99 9.79
C LEU A 262 11.75 -2.39 9.16
N ASP A 263 12.77 -2.73 9.95
CA ASP A 263 14.07 -3.11 9.42
C ASP A 263 14.00 -4.38 8.56
N VAL A 264 13.31 -5.43 9.03
CA VAL A 264 13.19 -6.69 8.26
C VAL A 264 12.35 -6.48 7.00
N ALA A 265 11.24 -5.75 7.08
CA ALA A 265 10.40 -5.44 5.91
C ALA A 265 11.15 -4.59 4.87
N TRP A 266 11.97 -3.62 5.33
CA TRP A 266 12.78 -2.79 4.46
C TRP A 266 13.84 -3.61 3.72
N ASP A 267 14.45 -4.57 4.41
CA ASP A 267 15.50 -5.42 3.85
C ASP A 267 14.98 -6.32 2.73
N VAL A 268 13.70 -6.73 2.73
CA VAL A 268 13.11 -7.53 1.65
C VAL A 268 13.27 -6.85 0.29
N GLY A 269 13.07 -5.53 0.22
CA GLY A 269 13.27 -4.77 -1.00
C GLY A 269 14.73 -4.48 -1.34
N ALA A 270 15.61 -4.38 -0.35
CA ALA A 270 16.98 -3.87 -0.50
C ALA A 270 17.96 -4.82 -1.23
N GLY A 271 17.49 -6.00 -1.66
CA GLY A 271 18.29 -6.91 -2.49
C GLY A 271 19.37 -7.68 -1.74
N HIS A 272 19.30 -7.74 -0.40
CA HIS A 272 20.18 -8.56 0.42
C HIS A 272 20.08 -10.04 0.06
N ALA A 273 21.16 -10.80 0.31
CA ALA A 273 21.17 -12.25 0.18
C ALA A 273 20.25 -12.93 1.23
N PRO A 274 19.80 -14.17 1.01
CA PRO A 274 18.89 -14.86 1.92
C PRO A 274 19.38 -14.93 3.38
N ASP A 275 20.70 -15.04 3.59
CA ASP A 275 21.34 -15.09 4.91
C ASP A 275 20.98 -13.90 5.81
N ARG A 276 20.65 -12.74 5.22
CA ARG A 276 20.24 -11.54 5.95
C ARG A 276 19.01 -11.77 6.84
N PHE A 277 18.14 -12.70 6.46
CA PHE A 277 16.85 -12.93 7.12
C PHE A 277 16.88 -14.09 8.12
N MET A 278 17.97 -14.87 8.17
CA MET A 278 18.03 -16.12 8.93
C MET A 278 17.84 -15.93 10.43
N ALA A 279 18.41 -14.88 11.01
CA ALA A 279 18.22 -14.57 12.44
C ALA A 279 16.75 -14.22 12.75
N SER A 280 16.11 -13.48 11.85
CA SER A 280 14.71 -13.04 11.99
C SER A 280 13.71 -14.19 11.88
N LEU A 281 14.06 -15.29 11.21
CA LEU A 281 13.24 -16.51 11.18
C LEU A 281 13.08 -17.17 12.56
N ALA A 282 14.01 -16.94 13.48
CA ALA A 282 13.94 -17.45 14.86
C ALA A 282 13.21 -16.50 15.82
N SER A 283 12.68 -15.37 15.34
CA SER A 283 11.98 -14.40 16.17
C SER A 283 10.75 -15.00 16.84
N ALA A 284 10.46 -14.59 18.07
CA ALA A 284 9.19 -14.92 18.74
C ALA A 284 7.98 -14.25 18.06
N ASP A 285 8.20 -13.14 17.36
CA ASP A 285 7.16 -12.37 16.68
C ASP A 285 6.83 -12.97 15.29
N PRO A 286 5.58 -13.42 15.05
CA PRO A 286 5.18 -14.00 13.76
C PRO A 286 5.22 -13.00 12.60
N ALA A 287 5.02 -11.71 12.83
CA ALA A 287 5.12 -10.71 11.76
C ALA A 287 6.58 -10.49 11.32
N ILE A 288 7.54 -10.57 12.25
CA ILE A 288 8.98 -10.58 11.91
C ILE A 288 9.32 -11.84 11.10
N ARG A 289 8.83 -13.02 11.52
CA ARG A 289 9.04 -14.28 10.78
C ARG A 289 8.40 -14.24 9.39
N PHE A 290 7.22 -13.64 9.24
CA PHE A 290 6.57 -13.44 7.94
C PHE A 290 7.44 -12.62 6.97
N TRP A 291 7.97 -11.47 7.43
CA TRP A 291 8.83 -10.63 6.62
C TRP A 291 10.14 -11.34 6.28
N ALA A 292 10.72 -12.05 7.23
CA ALA A 292 11.94 -12.83 7.03
C ALA A 292 11.74 -13.97 6.02
N ALA A 293 10.66 -14.76 6.14
CA ALA A 293 10.31 -15.80 5.18
C ALA A 293 10.09 -15.22 3.78
N SER A 294 9.45 -14.05 3.70
CA SER A 294 9.27 -13.34 2.44
C SER A 294 10.57 -12.81 1.85
N GLY A 295 11.48 -12.32 2.70
CA GLY A 295 12.84 -11.91 2.34
C GLY A 295 13.66 -13.04 1.76
N VAL A 296 13.70 -14.20 2.42
CA VAL A 296 14.40 -15.40 1.92
C VAL A 296 13.90 -15.79 0.53
N GLY A 297 12.58 -15.96 0.37
CA GLY A 297 12.00 -16.41 -0.90
C GLY A 297 12.19 -15.40 -2.03
N TRP A 298 11.91 -14.12 -1.77
CA TRP A 298 12.06 -13.06 -2.77
C TRP A 298 13.51 -12.85 -3.21
N SER A 299 14.43 -12.84 -2.24
CA SER A 299 15.87 -12.77 -2.50
C SER A 299 16.34 -13.95 -3.34
N ALA A 300 15.93 -15.17 -2.98
CA ALA A 300 16.32 -16.37 -3.70
C ALA A 300 15.84 -16.41 -5.15
N VAL A 301 14.59 -16.00 -5.43
CA VAL A 301 14.08 -15.92 -6.80
C VAL A 301 14.88 -14.92 -7.65
N ARG A 302 15.31 -13.80 -7.06
CA ARG A 302 16.10 -12.79 -7.76
C ARG A 302 17.55 -13.18 -7.99
N HIS A 303 18.17 -13.85 -7.03
CA HIS A 303 19.60 -14.22 -7.07
C HIS A 303 19.84 -15.64 -7.59
N GLY A 304 18.80 -16.42 -7.84
CA GLY A 304 18.89 -17.79 -8.34
C GLY A 304 19.20 -18.85 -7.27
N ASP A 305 19.10 -18.52 -5.98
CA ASP A 305 19.42 -19.42 -4.86
C ASP A 305 18.19 -20.15 -4.29
N THR A 306 17.36 -20.68 -5.19
CA THR A 306 16.06 -21.24 -4.81
C THR A 306 16.17 -22.54 -4.03
N ALA A 307 17.21 -23.34 -4.25
CA ALA A 307 17.41 -24.60 -3.53
C ALA A 307 17.68 -24.39 -2.04
N ALA A 308 18.56 -23.44 -1.68
CA ALA A 308 18.82 -23.11 -0.28
C ALA A 308 17.56 -22.53 0.39
N ALA A 309 16.84 -21.65 -0.32
CA ALA A 309 15.58 -21.13 0.17
C ALA A 309 14.53 -22.23 0.43
N VAL A 310 14.43 -23.26 -0.42
CA VAL A 310 13.54 -24.40 -0.17
C VAL A 310 13.90 -25.10 1.15
N THR A 311 15.18 -25.38 1.38
CA THR A 311 15.63 -25.99 2.65
C THR A 311 15.28 -25.11 3.85
N THR A 312 15.48 -23.81 3.75
CA THR A 312 15.18 -22.85 4.82
C THR A 312 13.69 -22.68 5.09
N LEU A 313 12.86 -22.64 4.05
CA LEU A 313 11.43 -22.35 4.16
C LEU A 313 10.57 -23.57 4.51
N THR A 314 11.02 -24.78 4.16
CA THR A 314 10.24 -26.01 4.39
C THR A 314 9.83 -26.20 5.86
N PRO A 315 10.72 -26.03 6.86
CA PRO A 315 10.32 -26.16 8.27
C PRO A 315 9.26 -25.16 8.72
N LEU A 316 9.13 -24.01 8.05
CA LEU A 316 8.14 -22.98 8.38
C LEU A 316 6.72 -23.36 7.96
N LEU A 317 6.53 -24.45 7.21
CA LEU A 317 5.19 -25.01 6.96
C LEU A 317 4.53 -25.52 8.24
N ASP A 318 5.31 -25.80 9.28
CA ASP A 318 4.85 -26.21 10.61
C ASP A 318 4.91 -25.06 11.64
N ASP A 319 5.08 -23.81 11.20
CA ASP A 319 5.08 -22.64 12.09
C ASP A 319 3.75 -22.52 12.86
N GLN A 320 3.84 -22.06 14.11
CA GLN A 320 2.68 -21.91 14.98
C GLN A 320 1.68 -20.88 14.44
N ASP A 321 2.14 -19.86 13.71
CA ASP A 321 1.27 -18.86 13.12
C ASP A 321 0.92 -19.21 11.66
N PRO A 322 -0.38 -19.29 11.30
CA PRO A 322 -0.80 -19.59 9.92
C PRO A 322 -0.27 -18.59 8.89
N VAL A 323 -0.04 -17.33 9.25
CA VAL A 323 0.45 -16.31 8.32
C VAL A 323 1.89 -16.59 7.88
N VAL A 324 2.71 -17.11 8.78
CA VAL A 324 4.08 -17.54 8.45
C VAL A 324 4.04 -18.77 7.55
N ARG A 325 3.15 -19.73 7.84
CA ARG A 325 2.91 -20.91 7.00
C ARG A 325 2.47 -20.52 5.58
N ILE A 326 1.57 -19.54 5.44
CA ILE A 326 1.14 -18.99 4.13
C ILE A 326 2.34 -18.41 3.37
N ALA A 327 3.15 -17.57 4.01
CA ALA A 327 4.32 -16.98 3.37
C ALA A 327 5.34 -18.03 2.92
N ALA A 328 5.65 -18.99 3.78
CA ALA A 328 6.54 -20.10 3.46
C ALA A 328 6.01 -20.94 2.28
N ALA A 329 4.73 -21.30 2.33
CA ALA A 329 4.08 -22.08 1.28
C ALA A 329 4.11 -21.37 -0.08
N ARG A 330 3.77 -20.07 -0.12
CA ARG A 330 3.84 -19.26 -1.34
C ARG A 330 5.25 -19.26 -1.94
N TRP A 331 6.27 -19.04 -1.10
CA TRP A 331 7.65 -18.96 -1.58
C TRP A 331 8.23 -20.32 -1.96
N LEU A 332 7.84 -21.41 -1.30
CA LEU A 332 8.20 -22.76 -1.72
C LEU A 332 7.70 -23.06 -3.15
N VAL A 333 6.46 -22.69 -3.47
CA VAL A 333 5.93 -22.82 -4.83
C VAL A 333 6.76 -21.98 -5.81
N ARG A 334 7.05 -20.71 -5.50
CA ARG A 334 7.85 -19.83 -6.36
C ARG A 334 9.31 -20.28 -6.52
N CYS A 335 9.88 -20.95 -5.52
CA CYS A 335 11.24 -21.50 -5.55
C CYS A 335 11.32 -22.89 -6.20
N GLY A 336 10.20 -23.45 -6.67
CA GLY A 336 10.16 -24.72 -7.41
C GLY A 336 9.79 -25.96 -6.57
N ALA A 337 9.56 -25.82 -5.26
CA ALA A 337 9.04 -26.87 -4.39
C ALA A 337 7.50 -26.79 -4.29
N ALA A 338 6.83 -27.03 -5.43
CA ALA A 338 5.39 -26.76 -5.56
C ALA A 338 4.52 -27.65 -4.65
N GLU A 339 4.76 -28.96 -4.60
CA GLU A 339 3.90 -29.90 -3.86
C GLU A 339 3.73 -29.54 -2.37
N PRO A 340 4.79 -29.36 -1.55
CA PRO A 340 4.62 -29.06 -0.14
C PRO A 340 3.96 -27.70 0.10
N GLY A 341 4.29 -26.69 -0.73
CA GLY A 341 3.65 -25.38 -0.65
C GLY A 341 2.17 -25.41 -1.00
N LEU A 342 1.78 -26.11 -2.08
CA LEU A 342 0.38 -26.24 -2.47
C LEU A 342 -0.42 -27.06 -1.45
N THR A 343 0.17 -28.12 -0.88
CA THR A 343 -0.45 -28.92 0.18
C THR A 343 -0.73 -28.08 1.42
N ALA A 344 0.23 -27.24 1.85
CA ALA A 344 0.01 -26.33 2.98
C ALA A 344 -1.07 -25.27 2.68
N LEU A 345 -1.04 -24.65 1.50
CA LEU A 345 -2.09 -23.69 1.10
C LEU A 345 -3.46 -24.35 1.02
N ALA A 346 -3.57 -25.60 0.54
CA ALA A 346 -4.82 -26.34 0.50
C ALA A 346 -5.46 -26.53 1.88
N ALA A 347 -4.65 -26.66 2.94
CA ALA A 347 -5.16 -26.72 4.30
C ALA A 347 -5.61 -25.34 4.80
N LEU A 348 -4.85 -24.29 4.47
CA LEU A 348 -5.09 -22.92 4.95
C LEU A 348 -6.28 -22.22 4.27
N ILE A 349 -6.66 -22.60 3.04
CA ILE A 349 -7.88 -22.06 2.40
C ILE A 349 -9.18 -22.58 3.02
N ASP A 350 -9.10 -23.58 3.90
CA ASP A 350 -10.22 -24.12 4.69
C ASP A 350 -10.07 -23.79 6.18
N ASP A 351 -9.20 -22.84 6.53
CA ASP A 351 -9.05 -22.38 7.91
C ASP A 351 -10.36 -21.73 8.41
N GLY A 352 -10.65 -21.92 9.69
CA GLY A 352 -11.84 -21.37 10.34
C GLY A 352 -11.72 -19.86 10.63
N ASP A 353 -10.49 -19.34 10.67
CA ASP A 353 -10.23 -17.90 10.71
C ASP A 353 -10.36 -17.31 9.29
N LEU A 354 -11.34 -16.42 9.12
CA LEU A 354 -11.67 -15.84 7.82
C LEU A 354 -10.54 -14.96 7.25
N ASP A 355 -9.75 -14.31 8.10
CA ASP A 355 -8.63 -13.48 7.66
C ASP A 355 -7.48 -14.37 7.16
N VAL A 356 -7.22 -15.49 7.85
CA VAL A 356 -6.25 -16.51 7.41
C VAL A 356 -6.68 -17.12 6.09
N ARG A 357 -7.94 -17.54 5.98
CA ARG A 357 -8.53 -18.08 4.76
C ARG A 357 -8.40 -17.11 3.59
N PHE A 358 -8.72 -15.83 3.80
CA PHE A 358 -8.55 -14.80 2.79
C PHE A 358 -7.09 -14.64 2.35
N ALA A 359 -6.15 -14.58 3.29
CA ALA A 359 -4.72 -14.46 2.99
C ALA A 359 -4.17 -15.67 2.21
N ALA A 360 -4.65 -16.88 2.52
CA ALA A 360 -4.32 -18.09 1.78
C ALA A 360 -4.86 -18.06 0.35
N LEU A 361 -6.12 -17.63 0.17
CA LEU A 361 -6.74 -17.45 -1.15
C LEU A 361 -6.04 -16.37 -1.98
N ALA A 362 -5.66 -15.25 -1.37
CA ALA A 362 -4.87 -14.22 -2.03
C ALA A 362 -3.51 -14.76 -2.51
N SER A 363 -2.87 -15.64 -1.72
CA SER A 363 -1.63 -16.31 -2.15
C SER A 363 -1.86 -17.28 -3.32
N VAL A 364 -2.98 -18.00 -3.34
CA VAL A 364 -3.37 -18.85 -4.49
C VAL A 364 -3.58 -18.01 -5.75
N GLU A 365 -4.25 -16.86 -5.61
CA GLU A 365 -4.42 -15.93 -6.73
C GLU A 365 -3.07 -15.41 -7.24
N GLU A 366 -2.19 -14.96 -6.34
CA GLU A 366 -0.87 -14.42 -6.67
C GLU A 366 0.01 -15.44 -7.40
N LEU A 367 -0.09 -16.72 -7.04
CA LEU A 367 0.63 -17.83 -7.67
C LEU A 367 0.08 -18.17 -9.07
N GLY A 368 -1.16 -17.80 -9.36
CA GLY A 368 -1.80 -18.01 -10.65
C GLY A 368 -1.71 -19.45 -11.13
N MET A 369 -1.09 -19.65 -12.31
CA MET A 369 -0.90 -20.98 -12.90
C MET A 369 -0.12 -21.95 -12.00
N ALA A 370 0.81 -21.46 -11.19
CA ALA A 370 1.56 -22.32 -10.27
C ALA A 370 0.66 -22.97 -9.21
N ALA A 371 -0.50 -22.37 -8.94
CA ALA A 371 -1.52 -22.92 -8.04
C ALA A 371 -2.69 -23.62 -8.77
N ARG A 372 -2.56 -23.95 -10.07
CA ARG A 372 -3.58 -24.67 -10.84
C ARG A 372 -4.15 -25.92 -10.12
N PRO A 373 -3.34 -26.74 -9.42
CA PRO A 373 -3.86 -27.89 -8.69
C PRO A 373 -4.89 -27.56 -7.60
N LEU A 374 -4.92 -26.32 -7.09
CA LEU A 374 -5.85 -25.88 -6.06
C LEU A 374 -7.12 -25.25 -6.62
N TRP A 375 -7.18 -24.92 -7.91
CA TRP A 375 -8.25 -24.10 -8.47
C TRP A 375 -9.63 -24.75 -8.36
N ASP A 376 -9.74 -26.07 -8.56
CA ASP A 376 -11.03 -26.75 -8.49
C ASP A 376 -11.57 -26.77 -7.04
N ARG A 377 -10.66 -26.89 -6.05
CA ARG A 377 -10.99 -26.75 -4.63
C ARG A 377 -11.47 -25.34 -4.32
N VAL A 378 -10.71 -24.32 -4.73
CA VAL A 378 -11.08 -22.91 -4.55
C VAL A 378 -12.41 -22.57 -5.22
N ALA A 379 -12.66 -23.10 -6.42
CA ALA A 379 -13.90 -22.86 -7.16
C ALA A 379 -15.13 -23.45 -6.47
N GLY A 380 -14.96 -24.55 -5.73
CA GLY A 380 -16.00 -25.23 -4.96
C GLY A 380 -16.20 -24.72 -3.53
N LEU A 381 -15.43 -23.74 -3.08
CA LEU A 381 -15.59 -23.14 -1.76
C LEU A 381 -16.90 -22.36 -1.66
N GLU A 382 -17.55 -22.48 -0.50
CA GLU A 382 -18.69 -21.66 -0.10
C GLU A 382 -18.22 -20.51 0.80
N PHE A 383 -18.91 -19.37 0.69
CA PHE A 383 -18.54 -18.13 1.36
C PHE A 383 -19.74 -17.51 2.07
N GLY A 384 -19.53 -17.07 3.31
CA GLY A 384 -20.48 -16.29 4.08
C GLY A 384 -20.60 -14.84 3.59
N LYS A 385 -21.49 -14.07 4.24
CA LYS A 385 -21.70 -12.65 3.92
C LYS A 385 -20.47 -11.78 4.18
N ASP A 386 -19.68 -12.14 5.18
CA ASP A 386 -18.50 -11.39 5.59
C ASP A 386 -17.25 -11.74 4.75
N GLU A 387 -17.37 -12.70 3.84
CA GLU A 387 -16.27 -13.21 3.01
C GLU A 387 -16.32 -12.69 1.57
N ARG A 388 -16.84 -11.47 1.38
CA ARG A 388 -17.02 -10.85 0.06
C ARG A 388 -15.76 -10.92 -0.80
N TYR A 389 -14.60 -10.55 -0.24
CA TYR A 389 -13.34 -10.51 -1.01
C TYR A 389 -12.75 -11.89 -1.30
N ALA A 390 -12.93 -12.85 -0.39
CA ALA A 390 -12.58 -14.25 -0.63
C ALA A 390 -13.44 -14.86 -1.76
N SER A 391 -14.74 -14.55 -1.75
CA SER A 391 -15.67 -14.92 -2.82
C SER A 391 -15.28 -14.30 -4.17
N ASP A 392 -14.86 -13.02 -4.17
CA ASP A 392 -14.36 -12.35 -5.38
C ASP A 392 -13.13 -13.08 -5.96
N ILE A 393 -12.20 -13.55 -5.12
CA ILE A 393 -11.03 -14.34 -5.55
C ILE A 393 -11.48 -15.66 -6.19
N ALA A 394 -12.36 -16.41 -5.51
CA ALA A 394 -12.88 -17.67 -6.05
C ALA A 394 -13.63 -17.47 -7.38
N GLY A 395 -14.35 -16.36 -7.52
CA GLY A 395 -14.99 -15.94 -8.78
C GLY A 395 -13.98 -15.79 -9.94
N ARG A 396 -12.82 -15.19 -9.67
CA ARG A 396 -11.75 -15.05 -10.69
C ARG A 396 -11.13 -16.39 -11.06
N VAL A 397 -10.88 -17.26 -10.08
CA VAL A 397 -10.38 -18.62 -10.31
C VAL A 397 -11.35 -19.42 -11.18
N ARG A 398 -12.66 -19.34 -10.94
CA ARG A 398 -13.69 -19.92 -11.82
C ARG A 398 -13.59 -19.39 -13.25
N GLY A 399 -13.35 -18.09 -13.41
CA GLY A 399 -13.09 -17.46 -14.71
C GLY A 399 -11.85 -18.01 -15.42
N TRP A 400 -10.76 -18.29 -14.69
CA TRP A 400 -9.55 -18.90 -15.26
C TRP A 400 -9.78 -20.33 -15.73
N ILE A 401 -10.51 -21.13 -14.96
CA ILE A 401 -10.91 -22.50 -15.34
C ILE A 401 -11.72 -22.46 -16.64
N ALA A 402 -12.72 -21.58 -16.71
CA ALA A 402 -13.60 -21.46 -17.88
C ALA A 402 -12.86 -21.09 -19.18
N ARG A 403 -11.75 -20.35 -19.08
CA ARG A 403 -10.91 -19.96 -20.22
C ARG A 403 -9.78 -20.96 -20.54
N GLY A 404 -9.80 -22.16 -19.95
CA GLY A 404 -8.80 -23.19 -20.23
C GLY A 404 -7.41 -22.88 -19.64
N GLY A 405 -7.34 -22.13 -18.55
CA GLY A 405 -6.07 -21.85 -17.88
C GLY A 405 -5.30 -20.65 -18.41
N THR A 406 -5.92 -19.78 -19.21
CA THR A 406 -5.34 -18.44 -19.46
C THR A 406 -5.50 -17.60 -18.20
N HIS A 407 -4.57 -17.78 -17.26
CA HIS A 407 -4.26 -16.77 -16.25
C HIS A 407 -3.88 -15.49 -16.98
N ARG A 408 -4.29 -14.33 -16.45
CA ARG A 408 -4.01 -12.95 -16.95
C ARG A 408 -2.89 -12.98 -17.99
N ALA A 409 -3.27 -12.84 -19.27
CA ALA A 409 -2.42 -13.13 -20.43
C ALA A 409 -0.97 -12.75 -20.16
N ARG A 410 -0.11 -13.77 -20.04
CA ARG A 410 1.34 -13.59 -19.92
C ARG A 410 1.92 -13.13 -21.24
#